data_AF-A0AA90Y1P7-F1
#
_entry.id   AF-A0AA90Y1P7-F1
#
_cell.length_a   1.000
_cell.length_b   1.000
_cell.length_c   1.000
_cell.angle_alpha   90.00
_cell.angle_beta   90.00
_cell.angle_gamma   90.00
#
_symmetry.space_group_name_H-M   'P 1'
#
loop_
_entity.id
_entity.type
_entity.pdbx_description
1 polymer ?
#
loop_
_entity_poly.entity_id
_entity_poly.type
_entity_poly.pdbx_seq_one_letter_code
_entity_poly.pdbx_strand_id
1 'polypeptide(L)'
;MKLYEILKTEIGSNAEIGRRFPAKGKPRTGQAVGKWRSQGVPEDIALLCHLSSCIPYTYNPADYGRNPENLSLVLTKPAHQ
;
A
#
# COMPACT_ATOMS: atom_id res chain seq x y z
N MET A 1 3.38 -9.80 -7.26
CA MET A 1 2.38 -8.88 -7.85
C MET A 1 2.64 -7.48 -7.30
N LYS A 2 2.52 -6.41 -8.09
CA LYS A 2 2.72 -5.03 -7.57
C LYS A 2 1.52 -4.61 -6.71
N LEU A 3 1.73 -3.84 -5.65
CA LEU A 3 0.68 -3.42 -4.71
C LEU A 3 -0.53 -2.77 -5.41
N TYR A 4 -0.29 -1.94 -6.43
CA TYR A 4 -1.37 -1.34 -7.21
C TYR A 4 -2.32 -2.39 -7.82
N GLU A 5 -1.79 -3.49 -8.37
CA GLU A 5 -2.61 -4.55 -8.97
C GLU A 5 -3.42 -5.30 -7.91
N ILE A 6 -2.84 -5.55 -6.72
CA ILE A 6 -3.56 -6.16 -5.59
C ILE A 6 -4.72 -5.25 -5.17
N LEU A 7 -4.46 -3.95 -4.98
CA LEU A 7 -5.50 -2.98 -4.63
C LEU A 7 -6.58 -2.90 -5.70
N LYS A 8 -6.19 -3.01 -6.98
CA LYS A 8 -7.11 -3.00 -8.11
C LYS A 8 -8.00 -4.23 -8.13
N THR A 9 -7.46 -5.41 -7.82
CA THR A 9 -8.22 -6.66 -7.71
C THR A 9 -9.16 -6.64 -6.50
N GLU A 10 -8.67 -6.25 -5.34
CA GLU A 10 -9.45 -6.29 -4.08
C GLU A 10 -10.52 -5.20 -3.97
N ILE A 11 -10.26 -4.00 -4.50
CA ILE A 11 -11.15 -2.82 -4.36
C ILE A 11 -11.88 -2.49 -5.68
N GLY A 12 -11.34 -2.92 -6.82
CA GLY A 12 -11.97 -2.77 -8.14
C GLY A 12 -11.64 -1.46 -8.86
N SER A 13 -11.96 -0.28 -8.29
CA SER A 13 -11.83 1.01 -9.01
C SER A 13 -10.79 1.96 -8.42
N ASN A 14 -10.16 2.77 -9.29
CA ASN A 14 -9.13 3.73 -8.84
C ASN A 14 -9.73 4.83 -7.95
N ALA A 15 -10.99 5.21 -8.20
CA ALA A 15 -11.70 6.16 -7.37
C ALA A 15 -11.97 5.59 -5.97
N GLU A 16 -12.35 4.31 -5.87
CA GLU A 16 -12.61 3.66 -4.59
C GLU A 16 -11.32 3.42 -3.79
N ILE A 17 -10.24 3.02 -4.46
CA ILE A 17 -8.90 2.99 -3.85
C ILE A 17 -8.55 4.36 -3.27
N GLY A 18 -8.79 5.43 -4.03
CA GLY A 18 -8.48 6.78 -3.58
C GLY A 18 -9.33 7.25 -2.38
N ARG A 19 -10.56 6.76 -2.26
CA ARG A 19 -11.41 6.98 -1.08
C ARG A 19 -10.96 6.20 0.13
N ARG A 20 -10.55 4.94 -0.05
CA ARG A 20 -10.10 4.05 1.04
C ARG A 20 -8.74 4.47 1.61
N PHE A 21 -7.92 5.11 0.78
CA PHE A 21 -6.61 5.64 1.17
C PHE A 21 -6.59 7.18 1.01
N PRO A 22 -7.17 7.94 1.94
CA PRO A 22 -7.11 9.39 1.91
C PRO A 22 -5.70 9.90 2.27
N ALA A 23 -5.32 11.06 1.73
CA ALA A 23 -4.12 11.79 2.12
C ALA A 23 -4.55 13.05 2.88
N LYS A 24 -4.06 13.24 4.12
CA LYS A 24 -4.36 14.43 4.94
C LYS A 24 -5.87 14.70 5.08
N GLY A 25 -6.66 13.64 5.28
CA GLY A 25 -8.12 13.71 5.42
C GLY A 25 -8.90 13.94 4.12
N LYS A 26 -8.24 13.96 2.94
CA LYS A 26 -8.89 14.10 1.64
C LYS A 26 -8.74 12.83 0.79
N PRO A 27 -9.81 12.35 0.13
CA PRO A 27 -9.71 11.27 -0.84
C PRO A 27 -8.70 11.58 -1.95
N ARG A 28 -7.90 10.59 -2.34
CA ARG A 28 -7.06 10.70 -3.53
C ARG A 28 -7.94 10.58 -4.77
N THR A 29 -7.61 11.32 -5.84
CA THR A 29 -8.34 11.21 -7.10
C THR A 29 -8.00 9.89 -7.81
N GLY A 30 -8.94 9.36 -8.60
CA GLY A 30 -8.68 8.14 -9.38
C GLY A 30 -7.52 8.28 -10.37
N GLN A 31 -7.25 9.51 -10.84
CA GLN A 31 -6.09 9.82 -11.68
C GLN A 31 -4.78 9.71 -10.89
N ALA A 32 -4.73 10.21 -9.65
CA ALA A 32 -3.55 10.07 -8.80
C ALA A 32 -3.25 8.59 -8.50
N VAL A 33 -4.29 7.79 -8.24
CA VAL A 33 -4.16 6.34 -8.06
C VAL A 33 -3.71 5.65 -9.35
N GLY A 34 -4.21 6.08 -10.51
CA GLY A 34 -3.78 5.52 -11.80
C GLY A 34 -2.29 5.68 -12.07
N LYS A 35 -1.66 6.75 -11.56
CA LYS A 35 -0.21 6.95 -11.66
C LYS A 35 0.60 5.92 -10.87
N TRP A 36 0.04 5.29 -9.84
CA TRP A 36 0.73 4.28 -9.04
C TRP A 36 1.14 3.04 -9.85
N ARG A 37 0.45 2.77 -10.96
CA ARG A 37 0.80 1.68 -11.87
C ARG A 37 2.22 1.81 -12.42
N SER A 38 2.63 3.02 -12.77
CA SER A 38 3.95 3.33 -13.33
C SER A 38 4.93 3.88 -12.30
N GLN A 39 4.46 4.71 -11.37
CA GLN A 39 5.30 5.42 -10.38
C GLN A 39 5.49 4.64 -9.07
N GLY A 40 4.74 3.57 -8.87
CA GLY A 40 4.69 2.87 -7.59
C GLY A 40 3.65 3.48 -6.63
N VAL A 41 3.19 2.65 -5.70
CA VAL A 41 2.27 3.08 -4.63
C VAL A 41 3.10 3.76 -3.54
N PRO A 42 2.67 4.89 -2.95
CA PRO A 42 3.39 5.57 -1.87
C PRO A 42 3.70 4.66 -0.66
N GLU A 43 4.82 4.92 0.02
CA GLU A 43 5.30 4.15 1.19
C GLU A 43 4.27 4.10 2.32
N ASP A 44 3.60 5.23 2.61
CA ASP A 44 2.56 5.31 3.65
C ASP A 44 1.42 4.32 3.39
N ILE A 45 1.03 4.15 2.13
CA ILE A 45 -0.03 3.23 1.73
C ILE A 45 0.44 1.78 1.77
N ALA A 46 1.67 1.53 1.36
CA ALA A 46 2.26 0.20 1.43
C ALA A 46 2.35 -0.33 2.85
N LEU A 47 2.73 0.52 3.81
CA LEU A 47 2.72 0.20 5.23
C LEU A 47 1.30 -0.08 5.74
N LEU A 48 0.33 0.77 5.39
CA LEU A 48 -1.08 0.52 5.75
C LEU A 48 -1.61 -0.81 5.19
N CYS A 49 -1.22 -1.15 3.96
CA CYS A 49 -1.61 -2.42 3.34
C CYS A 49 -0.93 -3.61 4.01
N HIS A 50 0.30 -3.48 4.48
CA HIS A 50 1.00 -4.52 5.23
C HIS A 50 0.36 -4.77 6.61
N LEU A 51 -0.08 -3.70 7.28
CA LEU A 51 -0.80 -3.79 8.56
C LEU A 51 -2.22 -4.34 8.41
N SER A 52 -2.82 -4.24 7.22
CA SER A 52 -4.17 -4.74 6.96
C SER A 52 -4.17 -6.23 6.66
N SER A 53 -4.88 -7.01 7.48
CA SER A 53 -5.05 -8.45 7.25
C SER A 53 -5.82 -8.77 5.97
N CYS A 54 -6.71 -7.86 5.53
CA CYS A 54 -7.54 -8.02 4.35
C CYS A 54 -6.78 -7.86 3.03
N ILE A 55 -5.60 -7.21 3.04
CA ILE A 55 -4.83 -7.00 1.83
C ILE A 55 -3.66 -8.00 1.83
N PRO A 56 -3.55 -8.89 0.83
CA PRO A 56 -2.47 -9.86 0.74
C PRO A 56 -1.18 -9.20 0.23
N TYR A 57 -0.69 -8.19 0.96
CA TYR A 57 0.53 -7.46 0.66
C TYR A 57 1.50 -7.49 1.84
N THR A 58 2.77 -7.73 1.55
CA THR A 58 3.87 -7.62 2.50
C THR A 58 4.73 -6.44 2.09
N TYR A 59 4.91 -5.49 3.00
CA TYR A 59 5.80 -4.35 2.76
C TYR A 59 7.25 -4.84 2.68
N ASN A 60 7.95 -4.39 1.64
CA ASN A 60 9.37 -4.64 1.46
C ASN A 60 10.12 -3.30 1.48
N PRO A 61 10.97 -3.04 2.50
CA PRO A 61 11.72 -1.79 2.62
C PRO A 61 12.57 -1.46 1.37
N ALA A 62 13.12 -2.49 0.70
CA ALA A 62 13.96 -2.31 -0.47
C ALA A 62 13.22 -1.67 -1.65
N ASP A 63 11.92 -1.92 -1.81
CA ASP A 63 11.09 -1.32 -2.87
C ASP A 63 10.93 0.20 -2.70
N TYR A 64 11.23 0.71 -1.51
CA TYR A 64 11.10 2.12 -1.13
C TYR A 64 12.45 2.80 -0.85
N GLY A 65 13.57 2.13 -1.17
CA GLY A 65 14.91 2.64 -0.89
C GLY A 65 15.23 2.71 0.61
N ARG A 66 14.51 1.96 1.44
CA ARG A 66 14.82 1.81 2.87
C ARG A 66 15.79 0.66 3.05
N ASN A 67 16.86 0.90 3.81
CA ASN A 67 17.80 -0.15 4.14
C ASN A 67 17.20 -1.03 5.25
N PRO A 68 16.97 -2.34 5.01
CA PRO A 68 16.36 -3.23 6.00
C PRO A 68 17.22 -3.35 7.27
N GLU A 69 18.53 -3.12 7.17
CA GLU A 69 19.48 -3.18 8.28
C GLU A 69 19.30 -2.06 9.31
N ASN A 70 18.71 -0.92 8.92
CA ASN A 70 18.45 0.22 9.82
C ASN A 70 17.03 0.21 10.42
N LEU A 71 16.14 -0.64 9.92
CA LEU A 71 14.84 -0.89 10.54
C LEU A 71 14.91 -2.20 11.31
N SER A 72 15.15 -2.13 12.62
CA SER A 72 14.81 -3.23 13.53
C SER A 72 13.28 -3.32 13.68
N LEU A 73 12.60 -3.52 12.55
CA LEU A 73 11.15 -3.65 12.48
C LEU A 73 10.88 -5.12 12.21
N VAL A 74 10.41 -5.83 13.24
CA VAL A 74 9.92 -7.19 13.09
C VAL A 74 8.66 -7.12 12.21
N LEU A 75 8.83 -7.31 10.90
CA LEU A 75 7.77 -7.28 9.87
C LEU A 75 6.88 -8.54 9.90
N THR A 76 6.77 -9.21 11.06
CA THR A 76 5.81 -10.30 11.21
C THR A 76 4.42 -9.72 11.08
N LYS A 77 3.74 -10.07 10.00
CA LYS A 77 2.34 -9.74 9.75
C LYS A 77 1.54 -10.17 11.00
N PRO A 78 0.74 -9.26 11.62
CA PRO A 78 -0.04 -9.63 12.78
C PRO A 78 -1.03 -10.74 12.38
N ALA A 79 -0.82 -11.92 12.94
CA ALA A 79 -1.82 -12.99 12.92
C ALA A 79 -2.88 -12.63 13.95
N HIS A 80 -4.11 -12.36 13.53
CA HIS A 80 -5.22 -12.32 14.48
C HIS A 80 -5.51 -13.76 14.95
N GLN A 81 -5.48 -13.94 16.28
CA GLN A 81 -6.08 -15.09 16.95
C GLN A 81 -7.60 -15.03 16.86
#